data_AF-A0A960TD75-F1
#
_entry.id   AF-A0A960TD75-F1
#
_cell.length_a   1.000
_cell.length_b   1.000
_cell.length_c   1.000
_cell.angle_alpha   90.00
_cell.angle_beta   90.00
_cell.angle_gamma   90.00
#
_symmetry.space_group_name_H-M   'P 1'
#
loop_
_entity.id
_entity.type
_entity.pdbx_description
1 polymer ?
#
loop_
_entity_poly.entity_id
_entity_poly.type
_entity_poly.pdbx_seq_one_letter_code
_entity_poly.pdbx_strand_id
1 'polypeptide(L)'
;MSTGHSDPTFQGTDQYYLSPELGAIVNMAIAMEKPLLLTGEPGTGKTQLAFEISRSLGMDLEILRAKSTIRGEEACYVQDTVLRLNDARFGVAETGRDVNQFYDYVIWGPIGRAFRSEKRCVLLLDEIDKTESDVQDNLLDVLEDMEFTIREVNDIVKARQRPIIVITSNAKRELSDPFLRRCFAHHIAFPDESEMREILSL
;
A
#
# COMPACT_ATOMS: atom_id res chain seq x y z
N MET A 1 0.58 31.41 4.80
CA MET A 1 2.05 31.40 4.65
C MET A 1 2.44 29.98 4.31
N SER A 2 2.78 29.73 3.05
CA SER A 2 3.14 28.40 2.55
C SER A 2 4.48 28.01 3.17
N THR A 3 4.46 27.13 4.17
CA THR A 3 5.67 26.45 4.62
C THR A 3 6.11 25.55 3.48
N GLY A 4 7.17 25.95 2.76
CA GLY A 4 7.80 25.14 1.74
C GLY A 4 8.40 23.89 2.34
N HIS A 5 7.59 22.86 2.56
CA HIS A 5 8.07 21.48 2.57
C HIS A 5 8.26 21.11 1.10
N SER A 6 9.50 21.05 0.65
CA SER A 6 9.80 20.34 -0.58
C SER A 6 9.43 18.88 -0.34
N ASP A 7 8.43 18.38 -1.05
CA ASP A 7 8.08 16.97 -0.97
C ASP A 7 9.32 16.11 -1.26
N PRO A 8 9.48 14.98 -0.55
CA PRO A 8 10.62 14.10 -0.73
C PRO A 8 10.69 13.64 -2.19
N THR A 9 11.80 13.92 -2.86
CA THR A 9 12.02 13.57 -4.27
C THR A 9 12.82 12.27 -4.32
N PHE A 10 12.26 11.26 -4.97
CA PHE A 10 12.95 10.01 -5.28
C PHE A 10 13.90 10.22 -6.46
N GLN A 11 15.20 10.03 -6.21
CA GLN A 11 16.27 10.20 -7.22
C GLN A 11 16.77 8.87 -7.80
N GLY A 12 16.16 7.74 -7.42
CA GLY A 12 16.67 6.41 -7.72
C GLY A 12 17.59 5.88 -6.63
N THR A 13 18.15 4.69 -6.89
CA THR A 13 19.14 4.02 -6.03
C THR A 13 20.18 3.33 -6.90
N ASP A 14 21.25 2.85 -6.26
CA ASP A 14 22.28 2.01 -6.87
C ASP A 14 21.79 0.58 -7.16
N GLN A 15 20.53 0.25 -6.92
CA GLN A 15 19.99 -1.10 -7.05
C GLN A 15 18.77 -1.19 -7.97
N TYR A 16 18.39 -0.08 -8.62
CA TYR A 16 17.25 -0.05 -9.51
C TYR A 16 17.45 0.92 -10.67
N TYR A 17 17.28 0.40 -11.87
CA TYR A 17 17.30 1.19 -13.09
C TYR A 17 16.06 2.08 -13.14
N LEU A 18 16.27 3.39 -12.96
CA LEU A 18 15.23 4.39 -12.99
C LEU A 18 15.32 5.19 -14.29
N SER A 19 14.45 4.88 -15.25
CA SER A 19 14.35 5.71 -16.45
C SER A 19 13.87 7.12 -16.09
N PRO A 20 14.26 8.17 -16.86
CA PRO A 20 13.84 9.54 -16.58
C PRO A 20 12.31 9.71 -16.52
N GLU A 21 11.58 8.99 -17.38
CA GLU A 21 10.12 9.01 -17.41
C GLU A 21 9.53 8.37 -16.14
N LEU A 22 10.04 7.21 -15.72
CA LEU A 22 9.62 6.54 -14.50
C LEU A 22 9.92 7.41 -13.26
N GLY A 23 11.09 8.03 -13.21
CA GLY A 23 11.45 8.97 -12.15
C GLY A 23 10.51 10.18 -12.08
N ALA A 24 10.12 10.74 -13.23
CA ALA A 24 9.20 11.87 -13.27
C ALA A 24 7.81 11.48 -12.74
N ILE A 25 7.24 10.36 -13.18
CA ILE A 25 5.90 9.95 -12.75
C ILE A 25 5.85 9.54 -11.27
N VAL A 26 6.90 8.89 -10.76
CA VAL A 26 7.03 8.58 -9.32
C VAL A 26 7.01 9.86 -8.51
N ASN A 27 7.82 10.85 -8.88
CA ASN A 27 7.90 12.11 -8.14
C ASN A 27 6.61 12.94 -8.25
N MET A 28 5.93 12.93 -9.40
CA MET A 28 4.61 13.53 -9.54
C MET A 28 3.57 12.87 -8.63
N ALA A 29 3.55 11.54 -8.56
CA ALA A 29 2.64 10.81 -7.68
C ALA A 29 2.89 11.13 -6.20
N ILE A 30 4.16 11.20 -5.77
CA ILE A 30 4.55 11.56 -4.40
C ILE A 30 4.12 12.99 -4.04
N ALA A 31 4.42 13.96 -4.90
CA ALA A 31 4.13 15.38 -4.67
C ALA A 31 2.62 15.69 -4.72
N MET A 32 1.85 14.94 -5.52
CA MET A 32 0.40 15.11 -5.61
C MET A 32 -0.36 14.22 -4.62
N GLU A 33 0.34 13.42 -3.82
CA GLU A 33 -0.24 12.44 -2.90
C GLU A 33 -1.29 11.53 -3.55
N LYS A 34 -1.04 11.15 -4.80
CA LYS A 34 -1.92 10.26 -5.57
C LYS A 34 -1.30 8.87 -5.70
N PRO A 35 -2.10 7.80 -5.75
CA PRO A 35 -1.59 6.46 -5.96
C PRO A 35 -0.84 6.33 -7.30
N LEU A 36 0.31 5.65 -7.27
CA LEU A 36 1.06 5.25 -8.46
C LEU A 36 0.68 3.81 -8.83
N LEU A 37 0.10 3.61 -10.01
CA LEU A 37 -0.21 2.30 -10.55
C LEU A 37 0.87 1.89 -11.56
N LEU A 38 1.59 0.81 -11.26
CA LEU A 38 2.59 0.20 -12.12
C LEU A 38 2.04 -1.06 -12.77
N THR A 39 2.08 -1.11 -14.09
CA THR A 39 1.70 -2.26 -14.90
C THR A 39 2.90 -2.77 -15.68
N GLY A 40 2.88 -4.04 -16.12
CA GLY A 40 3.97 -4.63 -16.89
C GLY A 40 4.15 -6.12 -16.63
N GLU A 41 5.02 -6.76 -17.40
CA GLU A 41 5.29 -8.19 -17.27
C GLU A 41 5.93 -8.54 -15.91
N PRO A 42 5.79 -9.79 -15.42
CA PRO A 42 6.54 -10.26 -14.26
C PRO A 42 8.06 -10.08 -14.47
N GLY A 43 8.74 -9.58 -13.45
CA GLY A 43 10.20 -9.35 -13.50
C GLY A 43 10.63 -7.96 -13.97
N THR A 44 9.73 -7.07 -14.37
CA THR A 44 10.07 -5.68 -14.75
C THR A 44 10.35 -4.73 -13.58
N GLY A 45 10.46 -5.24 -12.35
CA GLY A 45 10.87 -4.44 -11.18
C GLY A 45 9.76 -3.57 -10.54
N LYS A 46 8.49 -3.74 -10.91
CA LYS A 46 7.35 -2.98 -10.33
C LYS A 46 7.33 -2.99 -8.78
N THR A 47 7.41 -4.18 -8.20
CA THR A 47 7.43 -4.36 -6.74
C THR A 47 8.72 -3.79 -6.14
N GLN A 48 9.86 -3.99 -6.82
CA GLN A 48 11.17 -3.49 -6.38
C GLN A 48 11.18 -1.96 -6.25
N LEU A 49 10.51 -1.24 -7.16
CA LEU A 49 10.44 0.23 -7.11
C LEU A 49 9.89 0.73 -5.77
N ALA A 50 8.88 0.08 -5.19
CA ALA A 50 8.34 0.47 -3.89
C ALA A 50 9.35 0.28 -2.74
N PHE A 51 10.14 -0.81 -2.79
CA PHE A 51 11.22 -1.04 -1.83
C PHE A 51 12.30 0.04 -1.93
N GLU A 52 12.67 0.43 -3.16
CA GLU A 52 13.69 1.46 -3.38
C GLU A 52 13.21 2.86 -2.99
N ILE A 53 11.92 3.18 -3.22
CA ILE A 53 11.33 4.43 -2.72
C ILE A 53 11.39 4.47 -1.19
N SER A 54 10.98 3.39 -0.52
CA SER A 54 11.05 3.27 0.95
C SER A 54 12.48 3.45 1.45
N ARG A 55 13.45 2.75 0.84
CA ARG A 55 14.87 2.82 1.22
C ARG A 55 15.48 4.20 0.99
N SER A 56 15.30 4.77 -0.21
CA SER A 56 15.86 6.06 -0.61
C SER A 56 15.32 7.21 0.25
N LEU A 57 14.04 7.15 0.59
CA LEU A 57 13.39 8.18 1.41
C LEU A 57 13.43 7.91 2.92
N GLY A 58 14.01 6.78 3.35
CA GLY A 58 14.11 6.39 4.76
C GLY A 58 12.74 6.17 5.43
N MET A 59 11.77 5.64 4.69
CA MET A 59 10.39 5.43 5.14
C MET A 59 10.13 3.94 5.42
N ASP A 60 9.30 3.65 6.42
CA ASP A 60 8.81 2.28 6.65
C ASP A 60 7.97 1.80 5.45
N LEU A 61 7.91 0.48 5.24
CA LEU A 61 7.18 -0.14 4.14
C LEU A 61 6.10 -1.09 4.67
N GLU A 62 4.84 -0.80 4.33
CA GLU A 62 3.70 -1.68 4.56
C GLU A 62 3.30 -2.37 3.26
N ILE A 63 3.10 -3.68 3.31
CA ILE A 63 2.85 -4.49 2.10
C ILE A 63 1.54 -5.25 2.23
N LEU A 64 0.62 -4.98 1.31
CA LEU A 64 -0.55 -5.80 1.02
C LEU A 64 -0.26 -6.65 -0.22
N ARG A 65 -0.09 -7.95 -0.05
CA ARG A 65 -0.01 -8.90 -1.18
C ARG A 65 -1.39 -9.43 -1.50
N ALA A 66 -1.93 -9.05 -2.64
CA ALA A 66 -3.25 -9.48 -3.08
C ALA A 66 -3.30 -11.00 -3.32
N LYS A 67 -4.40 -11.61 -2.90
CA LYS A 67 -4.76 -13.01 -3.15
C LYS A 67 -6.22 -13.04 -3.56
N SER A 68 -6.63 -14.04 -4.34
CA SER A 68 -8.02 -14.19 -4.77
C SER A 68 -9.01 -14.38 -3.63
N THR A 69 -8.54 -14.78 -2.45
CA THR A 69 -9.37 -15.02 -1.26
C THR A 69 -9.44 -13.83 -0.32
N ILE A 70 -8.68 -12.76 -0.55
CA ILE A 70 -8.62 -11.64 0.39
C ILE A 70 -9.93 -10.85 0.37
N ARG A 71 -10.39 -10.44 1.54
CA ARG A 71 -11.49 -9.48 1.67
C ARG A 71 -10.92 -8.08 1.85
N GLY A 72 -11.55 -7.06 1.27
CA GLY A 72 -11.09 -5.67 1.41
C GLY A 72 -10.95 -5.22 2.87
N GLU A 73 -11.85 -5.69 3.73
CA GLU A 73 -11.82 -5.45 5.17
C GLU A 73 -10.52 -5.97 5.82
N GLU A 74 -10.03 -7.15 5.42
CA GLU A 74 -8.80 -7.76 5.94
C GLU A 74 -7.54 -6.93 5.62
N ALA A 75 -7.59 -6.12 4.55
CA ALA A 75 -6.51 -5.17 4.25
C ALA A 75 -6.44 -4.03 5.28
N CYS A 76 -7.58 -3.70 5.91
CA CYS A 76 -7.71 -2.65 6.92
C CYS A 76 -7.55 -3.21 8.33
N TYR A 77 -8.40 -4.16 8.73
CA TYR A 77 -8.37 -4.81 10.04
C TYR A 77 -9.13 -6.14 10.06
N VAL A 78 -8.82 -6.98 11.04
CA VAL A 78 -9.57 -8.20 11.36
C VAL A 78 -9.82 -8.23 12.86
N GLN A 79 -11.06 -8.53 13.26
CA GLN A 79 -11.35 -8.81 14.66
C GLN A 79 -11.05 -10.28 14.99
N ASP A 80 -10.15 -10.53 15.95
CA ASP A 80 -9.89 -11.86 16.49
C ASP A 80 -10.96 -12.27 17.51
N THR A 81 -12.13 -12.64 16.96
CA THR A 81 -13.28 -13.09 17.74
C THR A 81 -13.01 -14.39 18.48
N VAL A 82 -12.12 -15.24 17.98
CA VAL A 82 -11.75 -16.51 18.62
C VAL A 82 -10.93 -16.25 19.88
N LEU A 83 -9.92 -15.39 19.79
CA LEU A 83 -9.14 -14.96 20.94
C LEU A 83 -10.03 -14.26 21.99
N ARG A 84 -10.93 -13.37 21.55
CA ARG A 84 -11.87 -12.70 22.45
C ARG A 84 -12.79 -13.67 23.18
N LEU A 85 -13.33 -14.67 22.47
CA LEU A 85 -14.18 -15.71 23.07
C LEU A 85 -13.41 -16.60 24.06
N ASN A 86 -12.16 -16.94 23.72
CA ASN A 86 -11.28 -17.69 24.60
C ASN A 86 -11.02 -16.92 25.91
N ASP A 87 -10.60 -15.66 25.79
CA ASP A 87 -10.34 -14.78 26.93
C ASP A 87 -11.62 -14.54 27.77
N ALA A 88 -12.80 -14.47 27.14
CA ALA A 88 -14.08 -14.36 27.84
C ALA A 88 -14.47 -15.62 28.64
N ARG A 89 -13.99 -16.80 28.25
CA ARG A 89 -14.28 -18.07 28.92
C ARG A 89 -13.27 -18.43 30.00
N PHE A 90 -11.98 -18.20 29.72
CA PHE A 90 -10.88 -18.68 30.55
C PHE A 90 -10.16 -17.55 31.30
N GLY A 91 -10.56 -16.29 31.07
CA GLY A 91 -9.93 -15.11 31.65
C GLY A 91 -8.73 -14.62 30.83
N VAL A 92 -8.31 -13.39 31.11
CA VAL A 92 -7.24 -12.66 30.40
C VAL A 92 -5.89 -12.70 31.12
N ALA A 93 -5.75 -13.55 32.14
CA ALA A 93 -4.64 -13.54 33.09
C ALA A 93 -3.28 -13.48 32.36
N GLU A 94 -2.48 -12.47 32.69
CA GLU A 94 -1.13 -12.20 32.18
C GLU A 94 -1.01 -11.61 30.76
N THR A 95 -2.13 -11.39 30.05
CA THR A 95 -2.08 -10.85 28.67
C THR A 95 -2.24 -9.33 28.60
N GLY A 96 -2.80 -8.71 29.65
CA GLY A 96 -3.08 -7.27 29.71
C GLY A 96 -4.27 -6.81 28.87
N ARG A 97 -4.97 -7.73 28.20
CA ARG A 97 -6.19 -7.44 27.42
C ARG A 97 -7.43 -7.38 28.30
N ASP A 98 -8.44 -6.64 27.84
CA ASP A 98 -9.78 -6.58 28.43
C ASP A 98 -10.83 -7.01 27.39
N VAL A 99 -11.60 -8.04 27.71
CA VAL A 99 -12.66 -8.61 26.85
C VAL A 99 -13.76 -7.61 26.44
N ASN A 100 -13.87 -6.50 27.18
CA ASN A 100 -14.78 -5.39 26.90
C ASN A 100 -14.17 -4.32 25.97
N GLN A 101 -12.85 -4.33 25.78
CA GLN A 101 -12.14 -3.41 24.89
C GLN A 101 -12.03 -4.03 23.50
N PHE A 102 -12.75 -3.47 22.53
CA PHE A 102 -12.74 -3.96 21.16
C PHE A 102 -11.33 -4.01 20.55
N TYR A 103 -10.56 -2.94 20.75
CA TYR A 103 -9.24 -2.74 20.14
C TYR A 103 -8.17 -3.75 20.59
N ASP A 104 -8.36 -4.40 21.74
CA ASP A 104 -7.44 -5.43 22.24
C ASP A 104 -7.49 -6.72 21.40
N TYR A 105 -8.52 -6.85 20.55
CA TYR A 105 -8.74 -7.99 19.66
C TYR A 105 -8.75 -7.57 18.19
N VAL A 106 -8.19 -6.39 17.86
CA VAL A 106 -8.05 -5.94 16.48
C VAL A 106 -6.66 -6.23 15.97
N ILE A 107 -6.59 -7.02 14.90
CA ILE A 107 -5.37 -7.24 14.12
C ILE A 107 -5.41 -6.28 12.94
N TRP A 108 -4.49 -5.32 12.91
CA TRP A 108 -4.43 -4.33 11.84
C TRP A 108 -3.83 -4.93 10.57
N GLY A 109 -4.56 -4.80 9.46
CA GLY A 109 -4.06 -5.09 8.13
C GLY A 109 -3.06 -4.04 7.66
N PRO A 110 -2.39 -4.25 6.50
CA PRO A 110 -1.37 -3.32 6.00
C PRO A 110 -1.86 -1.87 5.84
N ILE A 111 -3.10 -1.67 5.36
CA ILE A 111 -3.69 -0.32 5.24
C ILE A 111 -3.94 0.28 6.63
N GLY A 112 -4.48 -0.51 7.56
CA GLY A 112 -4.70 -0.08 8.93
C GLY A 112 -3.41 0.31 9.65
N ARG A 113 -2.32 -0.44 9.44
CA ARG A 113 -0.99 -0.08 9.98
C ARG A 113 -0.44 1.19 9.35
N ALA A 114 -0.52 1.32 8.02
CA ALA A 114 -0.08 2.53 7.31
C ALA A 114 -0.85 3.78 7.79
N PHE A 115 -2.18 3.70 7.91
CA PHE A 115 -3.01 4.84 8.33
C PHE A 115 -2.77 5.22 9.79
N ARG A 116 -2.46 4.26 10.66
CA ARG A 116 -2.19 4.52 12.08
C ARG A 116 -0.75 4.93 12.36
N SER A 117 0.15 4.86 11.38
CA SER A 117 1.56 5.21 11.55
C SER A 117 1.72 6.69 11.91
N GLU A 118 2.56 6.98 12.91
CA GLU A 118 2.94 8.36 13.27
C GLU A 118 3.90 8.99 12.25
N LYS A 119 4.56 8.16 11.44
CA LYS A 119 5.50 8.56 10.39
C LYS A 119 4.94 8.22 9.02
N ARG A 120 5.20 9.08 8.03
CA ARG A 120 4.87 8.80 6.63
C ARG A 120 5.62 7.53 6.19
N CYS A 121 4.89 6.60 5.57
CA CYS A 121 5.40 5.32 5.11
C CYS A 121 5.10 5.13 3.62
N VAL A 122 5.68 4.10 3.02
CA VAL A 122 5.27 3.57 1.71
C VAL A 122 4.26 2.46 1.94
N LEU A 123 3.16 2.47 1.20
CA LEU A 123 2.15 1.42 1.18
C LEU A 123 2.12 0.77 -0.20
N LEU A 124 2.54 -0.49 -0.26
CA LEU A 124 2.57 -1.30 -1.48
C LEU A 124 1.34 -2.22 -1.54
N LEU A 125 0.50 -2.06 -2.55
CA LEU A 125 -0.55 -3.01 -2.93
C LEU A 125 -0.04 -3.84 -4.12
N ASP A 126 0.47 -5.03 -3.83
CA ASP A 126 1.15 -5.86 -4.80
C ASP A 126 0.19 -6.85 -5.48
N GLU A 127 0.26 -6.94 -6.81
CA GLU A 127 -0.52 -7.84 -7.66
C GLU A 127 -2.04 -7.70 -7.49
N ILE A 128 -2.53 -6.46 -7.46
CA ILE A 128 -3.94 -6.15 -7.16
C ILE A 128 -4.93 -6.82 -8.14
N ASP A 129 -4.47 -7.13 -9.35
CA ASP A 129 -5.20 -7.87 -10.38
C ASP A 129 -5.60 -9.29 -9.97
N LYS A 130 -5.07 -9.83 -8.87
CA LYS A 130 -5.49 -11.12 -8.31
C LYS A 130 -6.80 -11.06 -7.51
N THR A 131 -7.27 -9.87 -7.15
CA THR A 131 -8.52 -9.68 -6.40
C THR A 131 -9.71 -9.45 -7.33
N GLU A 132 -10.91 -9.66 -6.82
CA GLU A 132 -12.15 -9.35 -7.55
C GLU A 132 -12.36 -7.82 -7.65
N SER A 133 -13.12 -7.39 -8.67
CA SER A 133 -13.29 -5.96 -8.99
C SER A 133 -13.99 -5.16 -7.89
N ASP A 134 -14.86 -5.79 -7.10
CA ASP A 134 -15.51 -5.16 -5.96
C ASP A 134 -14.51 -4.88 -4.82
N VAL A 135 -13.60 -5.81 -4.55
CA VAL A 135 -12.51 -5.61 -3.57
C VAL A 135 -11.58 -4.49 -4.05
N GLN A 136 -11.22 -4.51 -5.32
CA GLN A 136 -10.46 -3.47 -6.01
C GLN A 136 -11.04 -2.06 -5.80
N ASP A 137 -12.33 -1.87 -6.10
CA ASP A 137 -13.00 -0.59 -5.99
C ASP A 137 -13.13 -0.13 -4.52
N ASN A 138 -13.50 -1.03 -3.61
CA ASN A 138 -13.57 -0.72 -2.19
C ASN A 138 -12.21 -0.30 -1.60
N LEU A 139 -11.12 -0.93 -2.02
CA LEU A 139 -9.78 -0.53 -1.60
C LEU A 139 -9.42 0.85 -2.14
N LEU A 140 -9.77 1.16 -3.38
CA LEU A 140 -9.54 2.49 -3.94
C LEU A 140 -10.30 3.58 -3.18
N ASP A 141 -11.55 3.34 -2.78
CA ASP A 141 -12.33 4.31 -2.00
C ASP A 141 -11.64 4.61 -0.66
N VAL A 142 -11.17 3.56 0.05
CA VAL A 142 -10.40 3.72 1.31
C VAL A 142 -9.10 4.50 1.09
N LEU A 143 -8.38 4.23 -0.01
CA LEU A 143 -7.13 4.91 -0.34
C LEU A 143 -7.35 6.36 -0.80
N GLU A 144 -8.49 6.69 -1.43
CA GLU A 144 -8.82 8.04 -1.85
C GLU A 144 -9.25 8.91 -0.66
N ASP A 145 -10.14 8.37 0.18
CA ASP A 145 -10.67 9.07 1.35
C ASP A 145 -9.65 9.11 2.51
N MET A 146 -8.61 8.25 2.46
CA MET A 146 -7.62 8.08 3.52
C MET A 146 -8.26 7.72 4.86
N GLU A 147 -9.38 7.00 4.82
CA GLU A 147 -10.07 6.52 6.01
C GLU A 147 -10.87 5.24 5.72
N PHE A 148 -11.17 4.50 6.79
CA PHE A 148 -12.13 3.40 6.76
C PHE A 148 -12.93 3.34 8.05
N THR A 149 -14.11 2.74 7.98
CA THR A 149 -15.01 2.58 9.13
C THR A 149 -14.83 1.19 9.75
N ILE A 150 -14.67 1.16 11.07
CA ILE A 150 -14.78 -0.06 11.88
C ILE A 150 -16.23 -0.19 12.33
N ARG A 151 -16.96 -1.09 11.67
CA ARG A 151 -18.42 -1.18 11.80
C ARG A 151 -18.87 -1.64 13.18
N GLU A 152 -18.09 -2.49 13.85
CA GLU A 152 -18.43 -3.09 15.14
C GLU A 152 -18.50 -2.06 16.28
N VAL A 153 -17.76 -0.96 16.15
CA VAL A 153 -17.72 0.14 17.14
C VAL A 153 -18.16 1.49 16.56
N ASN A 154 -18.53 1.52 15.27
CA ASN A 154 -18.88 2.73 14.54
C ASN A 154 -17.81 3.83 14.67
N ASP A 155 -16.55 3.43 14.52
CA ASP A 155 -15.39 4.33 14.60
C ASP A 155 -14.76 4.51 13.22
N ILE A 156 -14.18 5.67 12.97
CA ILE A 156 -13.53 6.01 11.69
C ILE A 156 -12.03 6.14 11.93
N VAL A 157 -11.26 5.26 11.29
CA VAL A 157 -9.80 5.34 11.29
C VAL A 157 -9.37 6.18 10.11
N LYS A 158 -8.80 7.36 10.38
CA LYS A 158 -8.19 8.23 9.37
C LYS A 158 -6.68 8.09 9.36
N ALA A 159 -6.07 8.23 8.18
CA ALA A 159 -4.63 8.25 8.04
C ALA A 159 -4.03 9.45 8.80
N ARG A 160 -3.14 9.18 9.75
CA ARG A 160 -2.39 10.22 10.48
C ARG A 160 -1.38 10.93 9.58
N GLN A 161 -0.73 10.15 8.72
CA GLN A 161 0.17 10.60 7.67
C GLN A 161 -0.26 9.93 6.37
N ARG A 162 -0.38 10.69 5.28
CA ARG A 162 -0.75 10.14 3.98
C ARG A 162 0.42 9.31 3.41
N PRO A 163 0.27 7.98 3.24
CA PRO A 163 1.35 7.15 2.74
C PRO A 163 1.65 7.44 1.27
N ILE A 164 2.86 7.14 0.83
CA ILE A 164 3.16 7.02 -0.61
C ILE A 164 2.60 5.68 -1.07
N ILE A 165 1.60 5.71 -1.95
CA ILE A 165 0.89 4.49 -2.38
C ILE A 165 1.46 4.03 -3.71
N VAL A 166 1.97 2.79 -3.73
CA VAL A 166 2.40 2.10 -4.94
C VAL A 166 1.51 0.88 -5.13
N ILE A 167 0.91 0.75 -6.30
CA ILE A 167 0.03 -0.35 -6.67
C ILE A 167 0.65 -1.05 -7.85
N THR A 168 0.76 -2.37 -7.81
CA THR A 168 1.30 -3.15 -8.92
C THR A 168 0.22 -4.07 -9.50
N SER A 169 0.29 -4.28 -10.80
CA SER A 169 -0.51 -5.26 -11.52
C SER A 169 0.34 -5.92 -12.59
N ASN A 170 0.19 -7.23 -12.76
CA ASN A 170 0.81 -7.95 -13.86
C ASN A 170 -0.03 -7.90 -15.15
N ALA A 171 -1.10 -7.10 -15.17
CA ALA A 171 -2.03 -6.96 -16.28
C ALA A 171 -2.58 -8.30 -16.82
N LYS A 172 -2.66 -9.33 -15.97
CA LYS A 172 -3.23 -10.64 -16.35
C LYS A 172 -4.75 -10.61 -16.38
N ARG A 173 -5.35 -9.78 -15.53
CA ARG A 173 -6.78 -9.43 -15.53
C ARG A 173 -6.89 -7.93 -15.76
N GLU A 174 -7.95 -7.52 -16.44
CA GLU A 174 -8.28 -6.11 -16.57
C GLU A 174 -8.55 -5.53 -15.18
N LEU A 175 -7.89 -4.40 -14.89
CA LEU A 175 -8.19 -3.60 -13.70
C LEU A 175 -9.48 -2.83 -13.93
N SER A 176 -10.19 -2.53 -12.84
CA SER A 176 -11.39 -1.71 -12.93
C SER A 176 -11.07 -0.30 -13.47
N ASP A 177 -12.01 0.26 -14.24
CA ASP A 177 -11.94 1.63 -14.76
C ASP A 177 -11.53 2.71 -13.74
N PRO A 178 -11.98 2.65 -12.45
CA PRO A 178 -11.53 3.57 -11.41
C PRO A 178 -10.00 3.64 -11.25
N PHE A 179 -9.26 2.53 -11.38
CA PHE A 179 -7.80 2.54 -11.25
C PHE A 179 -7.15 3.46 -12.29
N LEU A 180 -7.63 3.41 -13.53
CA LEU A 180 -7.10 4.22 -14.64
C LEU A 180 -7.40 5.71 -14.49
N ARG A 181 -8.48 6.07 -13.76
CA ARG A 181 -8.89 7.47 -13.57
C ARG A 181 -8.34 8.09 -12.28
N ARG A 182 -8.12 7.28 -11.24
CA ARG A 182 -7.76 7.72 -9.90
C ARG A 182 -6.26 7.61 -9.59
N CYS A 183 -5.52 6.82 -10.37
CA CYS A 183 -4.08 6.62 -10.18
C CYS A 183 -3.25 7.29 -11.28
N PHE A 184 -2.02 7.66 -10.96
CA PHE A 184 -0.98 7.87 -11.97
C PHE A 184 -0.56 6.50 -12.51
N ALA A 185 -0.98 6.18 -13.72
CA ALA A 185 -0.66 4.90 -14.35
C ALA A 185 0.63 4.99 -15.15
N HIS A 186 1.52 4.02 -14.95
CA HIS A 186 2.73 3.84 -15.75
C HIS A 186 2.91 2.37 -16.13
N HIS A 187 3.29 2.12 -17.38
CA HIS A 187 3.60 0.78 -17.87
C HIS A 187 5.12 0.61 -17.94
N ILE A 188 5.66 -0.30 -17.14
CA ILE A 188 7.09 -0.66 -17.18
C ILE A 188 7.26 -1.79 -18.19
N ALA A 189 7.80 -1.44 -19.36
CA ALA A 189 8.15 -2.39 -20.40
C ALA A 189 9.28 -3.32 -19.95
N PHE A 190 9.38 -4.48 -20.60
CA PHE A 190 10.55 -5.33 -20.42
C PHE A 190 11.78 -4.62 -21.01
N PRO A 191 12.91 -4.57 -20.28
CA PRO A 191 14.07 -3.79 -20.70
C PRO A 191 14.65 -4.32 -22.01
N ASP A 192 15.09 -3.40 -22.87
CA ASP A 192 15.84 -3.75 -24.08
C ASP A 192 17.28 -4.17 -23.77
N GLU A 193 18.08 -4.52 -24.79
CA GLU A 193 19.46 -4.97 -24.60
C GLU A 193 20.35 -3.90 -23.95
N SER A 194 20.17 -2.62 -24.31
CA SER A 194 20.89 -1.52 -23.69
C SER A 194 20.51 -1.36 -22.23
N GLU A 195 19.20 -1.30 -21.93
CA GLU A 195 18.68 -1.16 -20.58
C GLU A 195 19.09 -2.34 -19.69
N MET A 196 19.08 -3.57 -20.21
CA MET A 196 19.56 -4.74 -19.49
C MET A 196 21.06 -4.64 -19.14
N ARG A 197 21.89 -4.11 -20.04
CA ARG A 197 23.32 -3.90 -19.74
C ARG A 197 23.50 -2.85 -18.64
N GLU A 198 22.69 -1.80 -18.64
CA GLU A 198 22.70 -0.80 -17.58
C GLU A 198 22.26 -1.40 -16.24
N ILE A 199 21.18 -2.18 -16.23
CA ILE A 199 20.70 -2.91 -15.03
C ILE A 199 21.80 -3.82 -14.45
N LEU A 200 22.55 -4.53 -15.28
CA LEU A 200 23.65 -5.40 -14.84
C LEU A 200 24.88 -4.62 -14.33
N SER A 201 24.93 -3.31 -14.56
CA SER A 201 26.04 -2.44 -14.17
C SER A 201 25.79 -1.63 -12.88
N LEU A 202 24.60 -1.76 -12.31
CA LEU A 202 24.21 -1.21 -11.00
C LEU A 202 24.95 -1.95 -9.87
#